data_AF-A0A1M7UJA6-F1
#
_entry.id   AF-A0A1M7UJA6-F1
#
_cell.length_a   1.000
_cell.length_b   1.000
_cell.length_c   1.000
_cell.angle_alpha   90.00
_cell.angle_beta   90.00
_cell.angle_gamma   90.00
#
_symmetry.space_group_name_H-M   'P 1'
#
loop_
_entity.id
_entity.type
_entity.pdbx_description
1 polymer ?
#
loop_
_entity_poly.entity_id
_entity_poly.type
_entity_poly.pdbx_seq_one_letter_code
_entity_poly.pdbx_strand_id
1 'polypeptide(L)' 'MPYQVKAGSLTIVTPTSADALKLFDELAPTARDEVLIRDMDGRTVDPETLRSAVADE' A
#
# COMPACT_ATOMS: atom_id res chain seq x y z
N MET A 1 3.53 -19.33 8.44
CA MET A 1 4.19 -18.65 9.57
C MET A 1 3.38 -17.40 9.91
N PRO A 2 3.04 -17.14 11.19
CA PRO A 2 2.36 -15.91 11.56
C PRO A 2 3.29 -14.72 11.30
N TYR A 3 2.80 -13.67 10.64
CA TYR A 3 3.61 -12.49 10.34
C TYR A 3 3.87 -11.72 11.64
N GLN A 4 5.15 -11.54 12.00
CA GLN A 4 5.54 -10.68 13.11
C GLN A 4 5.62 -9.24 12.61
N VAL A 5 4.71 -8.40 13.10
CA VAL A 5 4.79 -6.96 12.92
C VAL A 5 5.89 -6.46 13.88
N LYS A 6 6.97 -5.86 13.36
CA LYS A 6 8.01 -5.25 14.21
C LYS A 6 7.37 -4.18 15.09
N ALA A 7 7.89 -4.01 16.31
CA ALA A 7 7.46 -2.89 17.16
C ALA A 7 7.68 -1.57 16.40
N GLY A 8 6.61 -0.78 16.23
CA GLY A 8 6.62 0.47 15.45
C GLY A 8 6.12 0.35 14.00
N SER A 9 5.77 -0.84 13.52
CA SER A 9 5.13 -0.96 12.20
C SER A 9 3.64 -0.63 12.28
N LEU A 10 3.13 0.08 11.27
CA LEU A 10 1.72 0.43 11.12
C LEU A 10 1.15 -0.30 9.90
N THR A 11 -0.07 -0.81 10.03
CA THR A 11 -0.83 -1.37 8.89
C THR A 11 -2.16 -0.63 8.82
N ILE A 12 -2.46 -0.09 7.65
CA ILE A 12 -3.72 0.58 7.36
C ILE A 12 -4.44 -0.26 6.30
N VAL A 13 -5.72 -0.54 6.55
CA VAL A 13 -6.58 -1.23 5.59
C VAL A 13 -7.51 -0.19 4.98
N THR A 14 -7.51 -0.09 3.66
CA THR A 14 -8.39 0.80 2.91
C THR A 14 -9.47 0.00 2.18
N PRO A 15 -10.64 0.58 1.93
CA PRO A 15 -11.73 -0.11 1.24
C PRO A 15 -11.49 -0.24 -0.26
N THR A 16 -10.68 0.65 -0.86
CA THR A 16 -10.35 0.62 -2.29
C THR A 16 -8.84 0.72 -2.54
N SER A 17 -8.42 0.28 -3.73
CA SER A 17 -7.08 0.47 -4.29
C SER A 17 -6.74 1.96 -4.46
N ALA A 18 -7.72 2.78 -4.86
CA ALA A 18 -7.56 4.22 -5.01
C ALA A 18 -7.26 4.90 -3.67
N ASP A 19 -7.94 4.51 -2.58
CA ASP A 19 -7.67 5.04 -1.25
C ASP A 19 -6.29 4.63 -0.72
N ALA A 20 -5.87 3.38 -0.98
CA ALA A 20 -4.53 2.91 -0.62
C ALA A 20 -3.46 3.76 -1.32
N LEU A 21 -3.65 4.00 -2.61
CA LEU A 21 -2.73 4.79 -3.42
C LEU A 21 -2.68 6.25 -2.97
N LYS A 22 -3.83 6.84 -2.66
CA LYS A 22 -3.89 8.22 -2.14
C LYS A 22 -3.11 8.38 -0.84
N LEU A 23 -3.29 7.44 0.10
CA LEU A 23 -2.51 7.45 1.35
C LEU A 23 -1.01 7.28 1.09
N PHE A 24 -0.63 6.43 0.13
CA PHE A 24 0.76 6.26 -0.27
C PHE A 24 1.35 7.55 -0.86
N ASP A 25 0.58 8.27 -1.67
CA ASP A 25 0.99 9.53 -2.28
C ASP A 25 1.07 10.68 -1.27
N GLU A 26 0.31 10.64 -0.17
CA GLU A 26 0.43 11.62 0.92
C GLU A 26 1.70 11.45 1.77
N LEU A 27 2.37 10.28 1.68
CA LEU A 27 3.62 10.05 2.39
C LEU A 27 4.78 10.85 1.79
N ALA A 28 5.69 11.28 2.66
CA ALA A 28 6.96 11.87 2.24
C ALA A 28 7.71 10.90 1.32
N PRO A 29 8.41 11.39 0.26
CA PRO A 29 9.10 10.52 -0.69
C PRO A 29 10.04 9.51 -0.03
N THR A 30 10.76 9.93 1.02
CA THR A 30 11.68 9.07 1.78
C THR A 30 10.97 7.96 2.57
N ALA A 31 9.70 8.14 2.92
CA ALA A 31 8.91 7.13 3.63
C ALA A 31 8.28 6.11 2.66
N ARG A 32 8.10 6.47 1.39
CA ARG A 32 7.51 5.59 0.37
C ARG A 32 8.38 4.37 0.08
N ASP A 33 9.70 4.50 0.18
CA ASP A 33 10.65 3.40 -0.02
C ASP A 33 10.55 2.32 1.08
N GLU A 34 9.97 2.66 2.24
CA GLU A 34 9.80 1.75 3.38
C GLU A 34 8.39 1.16 3.48
N VAL A 35 7.47 1.55 2.58
CA VAL A 35 6.04 1.20 2.63
C VAL A 35 5.70 0.19 1.55
N LEU A 36 4.88 -0.79 1.92
CA LEU A 36 4.40 -1.84 1.02
C LEU A 36 2.88 -1.75 0.92
N ILE A 37 2.36 -1.71 -0.31
CA ILE A 37 0.93 -1.93 -0.57
C ILE A 37 0.72 -3.42 -0.85
N ARG A 38 -0.28 -4.02 -0.22
CA ARG A 38 -0.64 -5.44 -0.42
C ARG A 38 -2.12 -5.58 -0.67
N ASP A 39 -2.49 -6.55 -1.51
CA ASP A 39 -3.88 -6.96 -1.69
C ASP A 39 -4.37 -7.81 -0.50
N MET A 40 -5.65 -8.16 -0.51
CA MET A 40 -6.29 -8.99 0.53
C MET A 40 -5.77 -10.44 0.54
N ASP A 41 -5.18 -10.91 -0.56
CA ASP A 41 -4.49 -12.20 -0.65
C ASP A 41 -3.05 -12.12 -0.11
N GLY A 42 -2.60 -10.93 0.31
CA GLY A 42 -1.27 -10.67 0.83
C GLY A 42 -0.20 -10.57 -0.26
N ARG A 43 -0.55 -10.41 -1.54
CA ARG A 43 0.43 -10.16 -2.60
C ARG A 43 0.84 -8.69 -2.57
N THR A 44 2.14 -8.43 -2.71
CA THR A 44 2.64 -7.06 -2.87
C THR A 44 2.20 -6.52 -4.21
N VAL A 45 1.64 -5.31 -4.20
CA VAL A 45 1.19 -4.62 -5.40
C VAL A 45 2.08 -3.40 -5.61
N ASP A 46 2.56 -3.25 -6.84
CA ASP A 46 3.32 -2.06 -7.25
C ASP A 46 2.38 -0.84 -7.33
N PRO A 47 2.68 0.26 -6.63
CA PRO A 47 1.90 1.50 -6.71
C PRO A 47 1.70 2.03 -8.13
N GLU A 48 2.68 1.85 -9.04
CA GLU A 48 2.53 2.28 -10.44
C GLU A 48 1.47 1.45 -11.17
N THR A 49 1.42 0.14 -10.88
CA THR A 49 0.39 -0.75 -11.44
C THR A 49 -1.00 -0.36 -10.95
N LEU A 50 -1.12 0.07 -9.69
CA LEU A 50 -2.38 0.60 -9.14
C LEU A 50 -2.81 1.90 -9.81
N ARG A 51 -1.87 2.80 -10.13
CA ARG A 51 -2.17 4.04 -10.86
C ARG A 51 -2.78 3.77 -12.22
N SER A 52 -2.24 2.81 -12.96
CA SER A 52 -2.82 2.41 -14.26
C SER A 52 -4.19 1.77 -14.11
N ALA A 53 -4.40 0.94 -13.09
CA ALA A 53 -5.69 0.28 -12.86
C ALA A 53 -6.81 1.24 -12.43
N VAL A 54 -6.51 2.26 -11.62
CA VAL A 54 -7.49 3.27 -11.17
C VAL A 54 -7.84 4.27 -12.30
N ALA A 55 -6.96 4.47 -13.28
CA ALA A 55 -7.23 5.34 -14.42
C ALA A 55 -8.26 4.75 -15.40
N ASP A 56 -8.50 3.43 -15.34
CA ASP A 56 -9.42 2.68 -16.19
C ASP A 56 -10.79 2.39 -15.52
N GLU A 57 -11.00 2.84 -14.27
CA GLU A 57 -12.28 2.76 -13.51
C GLU A 57 -13.14 4.02 -13.69
#